data_AF-A0A952B079-F1
#
_entry.id   AF-A0A952B079-F1
#
_cell.length_a   1.000
_cell.length_b   1.000
_cell.length_c   1.000
_cell.angle_alpha   90.00
_cell.angle_beta   90.00
_cell.angle_gamma   90.00
#
_symmetry.space_group_name_H-M   'P 1'
#
loop_
_entity.id
_entity.type
_entity.pdbx_description
1 polymer ?
#
loop_
_entity_poly.entity_id
_entity_poly.type
_entity_poly.pdbx_seq_one_letter_code
_entity_poly.pdbx_strand_id
1 'polypeptide(L)'
;MHKIFIIIALVLLIAGSAMLGWIYLEKQKEQQRKEQHRIAEDESKYNSGVDEIIEQIEPLGLEGYDKSTIESQLRQDQQDRLQAELDVKYKSQKELSEFVLTGSIVCISMGGTIFSWYLLLWLLRALSKGMSGLKKYLPNKFRRQPKADVEEPDEIYIEKDLIEQGQEQSQIEKKSNDSRKLDNSKSEHDDVGSPLLTKRKNNSDKKNHGRTKKTVGISSDENVEEIAVLLSDEATSDSLAKLENSLKAQTEQLEERTTQSVQEALKEHSKPLDSTLKDLAQQVSAIREYASCQQERVEKLQDGYDWNIIKTFCLRIIRCIDNLENRIERLSSKGTKTEYLEDIRDEMVFALESSGIEQYQPEINSDYRGQEKYAEAVKQKEHCDSAKQKGKIAKVIRPGYQYIINEENIKIVRTAQVKLFG
;
A
#
# COMPACT_ATOMS: atom_id res chain seq x y z
N MET A 1 -36.89 -20.63 15.67
CA MET A 1 -35.70 -19.88 16.13
C MET A 1 -34.89 -19.25 15.00
N HIS A 2 -34.74 -19.85 13.82
CA HIS A 2 -33.92 -19.26 12.72
C HIS A 2 -34.36 -17.87 12.22
N LYS A 3 -35.65 -17.51 12.24
CA LYS A 3 -36.13 -16.19 11.78
C LYS A 3 -35.63 -15.02 12.64
N ILE A 4 -35.47 -15.23 13.96
CA ILE A 4 -35.01 -14.18 14.89
C ILE A 4 -33.54 -13.87 14.66
N PHE A 5 -32.71 -14.89 14.42
CA PHE A 5 -31.28 -14.70 14.11
C PHE A 5 -31.05 -13.91 12.82
N ILE A 6 -31.90 -14.12 11.80
CA ILE A 6 -31.82 -13.39 10.53
C ILE A 6 -32.14 -11.90 10.73
N ILE A 7 -33.15 -11.57 11.56
CA ILE A 7 -33.52 -10.18 11.85
C ILE A 7 -32.40 -9.48 12.62
N ILE A 8 -31.81 -10.14 13.63
CA ILE A 8 -30.70 -9.57 14.41
C ILE A 8 -29.47 -9.32 13.51
N ALA A 9 -29.15 -10.25 12.61
CA ALA A 9 -28.04 -10.08 11.68
C ALA A 9 -28.24 -8.88 10.73
N LEU A 10 -29.46 -8.68 10.21
CA LEU A 10 -29.79 -7.53 9.37
C LEU A 10 -29.66 -6.20 10.12
N VAL A 11 -30.14 -6.14 11.37
CA VAL A 11 -30.05 -4.92 12.20
C VAL A 11 -28.58 -4.57 12.48
N LEU A 12 -27.75 -5.56 12.80
CA LEU A 12 -26.31 -5.33 13.03
C LEU A 12 -25.57 -4.88 11.76
N LEU A 13 -25.97 -5.37 10.58
CA LEU A 13 -25.38 -4.95 9.31
C LEU A 13 -25.74 -3.49 8.97
N ILE A 14 -27.00 -3.09 9.20
CA ILE A 14 -27.45 -1.70 9.01
C ILE A 14 -26.73 -0.77 10.00
N ALA A 15 -26.61 -1.16 11.27
CA ALA A 15 -25.91 -0.37 12.27
C ALA A 15 -24.40 -0.23 11.97
N GLY A 16 -23.76 -1.32 11.53
CA GLY A 16 -22.35 -1.32 11.16
C GLY A 16 -22.05 -0.43 9.95
N SER A 17 -22.90 -0.48 8.91
CA SER A 17 -22.75 0.39 7.73
C SER A 17 -22.94 1.87 8.05
N ALA A 18 -23.90 2.23 8.91
CA ALA A 18 -24.09 3.60 9.36
C ALA A 18 -22.87 4.14 10.14
N MET A 19 -22.27 3.33 11.02
CA MET A 19 -21.10 3.72 11.80
C MET A 19 -19.86 3.94 10.92
N LEU A 20 -19.64 3.07 9.92
CA LEU A 20 -18.57 3.24 8.94
C LEU A 20 -18.77 4.49 8.07
N GLY A 21 -20.00 4.78 7.66
CA GLY A 21 -20.34 6.01 6.96
C GLY A 21 -20.01 7.27 7.77
N TRP A 22 -20.32 7.25 9.07
CA TRP A 22 -19.97 8.35 9.98
C TRP A 22 -18.46 8.55 10.10
N ILE A 23 -17.70 7.47 10.32
CA ILE A 23 -16.22 7.53 10.44
C ILE A 23 -15.60 8.09 9.15
N TYR A 24 -16.13 7.71 7.98
CA TYR A 24 -15.66 8.23 6.70
C TYR A 24 -15.91 9.74 6.56
N LEU A 25 -17.11 10.20 6.92
CA LEU A 25 -17.48 11.62 6.93
C LEU A 25 -16.63 12.44 7.91
N GLU A 26 -16.35 11.92 9.11
CA GLU A 26 -15.50 12.58 10.11
C GLU A 26 -14.07 12.75 9.59
N LYS A 27 -13.51 11.71 8.96
CA LYS A 27 -12.17 11.73 8.38
C LYS A 27 -12.06 12.73 7.23
N GLN A 28 -13.10 12.85 6.40
CA GLN A 28 -13.15 13.83 5.32
C GLN A 28 -13.15 15.26 5.87
N LYS A 29 -13.91 15.54 6.94
CA LYS A 29 -13.87 16.86 7.62
C LYS A 29 -12.48 17.18 8.19
N GLU A 30 -11.80 16.19 8.75
CA GLU A 30 -10.46 16.38 9.29
C GLU A 30 -9.44 16.72 8.18
N GLN A 31 -9.55 16.08 7.01
CA GLN A 31 -8.72 16.42 5.85
C GLN A 31 -8.99 17.84 5.35
N GLN A 32 -10.25 18.26 5.26
CA GLN A 32 -10.60 19.64 4.88
C GLN A 32 -10.01 20.68 5.85
N ARG A 33 -10.03 20.40 7.17
CA ARG A 33 -9.40 21.30 8.15
C ARG A 33 -7.88 21.38 7.98
N LYS A 34 -7.22 20.26 7.67
CA LYS A 34 -5.77 20.23 7.43
C LYS A 34 -5.41 20.99 6.16
N GLU A 35 -6.20 20.89 5.10
CA GLU A 35 -5.99 21.68 3.88
C GLU A 35 -6.22 23.17 4.12
N GLN A 36 -7.28 23.56 4.84
CA GLN A 36 -7.49 24.97 5.22
C GLN A 36 -6.33 25.54 6.04
N HIS A 37 -5.78 24.75 6.97
CA HIS A 37 -4.62 25.18 7.74
C HIS A 37 -3.36 25.34 6.87
N ARG A 38 -3.13 24.43 5.92
CA ARG A 38 -2.00 24.55 4.98
C ARG A 38 -2.13 25.78 4.09
N ILE A 39 -3.33 26.06 3.59
CA ILE A 39 -3.59 27.25 2.77
C ILE A 39 -3.31 28.53 3.57
N ALA A 40 -3.78 28.60 4.83
CA ALA A 40 -3.52 29.75 5.69
C ALA A 40 -2.02 29.95 6.02
N GLU A 41 -1.28 28.85 6.16
CA GLU A 41 0.16 28.87 6.40
C GLU A 41 0.95 29.33 5.15
N ASP A 42 0.56 28.85 3.97
CA ASP A 42 1.13 29.28 2.69
C ASP A 42 0.83 30.76 2.41
N GLU A 43 -0.39 31.23 2.71
CA GLU A 43 -0.78 32.64 2.58
C GLU A 43 0.04 33.55 3.52
N SER A 44 0.28 33.12 4.77
CA SER A 44 1.13 33.86 5.71
C SER A 44 2.58 33.94 5.24
N LYS A 45 3.14 32.84 4.73
CA LYS A 45 4.53 32.80 4.24
C LYS A 45 4.70 33.71 3.03
N TYR A 46 3.71 33.70 2.13
CA TYR A 46 3.73 34.48 0.91
C TYR A 46 3.60 35.98 1.18
N ASN A 47 2.70 36.39 2.07
CA ASN A 47 2.54 37.79 2.47
C ASN A 47 3.85 38.35 3.05
N SER A 48 4.60 37.57 3.82
CA SER A 48 5.92 38.01 4.34
C SER A 48 6.96 38.25 3.23
N GLY A 49 6.91 37.48 2.14
CA GLY A 49 7.83 37.66 1.00
C GLY A 49 7.49 38.88 0.14
N VAL A 50 6.20 39.28 0.09
CA VAL A 50 5.79 40.51 -0.61
C VAL A 50 6.29 41.75 0.15
N ASP A 51 6.20 41.74 1.48
CA ASP A 51 6.73 42.84 2.31
C ASP A 51 8.26 42.98 2.13
N GLU A 52 9.00 41.87 2.02
CA GLU A 52 10.45 41.86 1.76
C GLU A 52 10.81 42.45 0.36
N ILE A 53 10.00 42.17 -0.66
CA ILE A 53 10.21 42.73 -2.01
C ILE A 53 9.90 44.24 -2.02
N ILE A 54 8.86 44.69 -1.29
CA ILE A 54 8.51 46.11 -1.19
C ILE A 54 9.65 46.90 -0.51
N GLU A 55 10.27 46.33 0.53
CA GLU A 55 11.39 46.94 1.24
C GLU A 55 12.65 47.06 0.34
N GLN A 56 12.84 46.14 -0.62
CA GLN A 56 13.93 46.20 -1.59
C GLN A 56 13.73 47.22 -2.73
N ILE A 57 12.49 47.60 -3.05
CA ILE A 57 12.17 48.52 -4.16
C ILE A 57 12.19 50.00 -3.72
N GLU A 58 11.99 50.27 -2.43
CA GLU A 58 11.99 51.62 -1.85
C GLU A 58 13.23 52.51 -2.16
N PRO A 59 14.48 51.99 -2.29
CA PRO A 59 15.63 52.84 -2.63
C PRO A 59 15.74 53.27 -4.11
N LEU A 60 14.87 52.79 -5.02
CA LEU A 60 15.02 53.04 -6.46
C LEU A 60 14.48 54.40 -6.96
N GLY A 61 13.95 55.26 -6.07
CA GLY A 61 13.72 56.68 -6.39
C GLY A 61 12.78 56.96 -7.57
N LEU A 62 11.78 56.10 -7.81
CA LEU A 62 10.74 56.32 -8.82
C LEU A 62 9.71 57.34 -8.31
N GLU A 63 10.14 58.60 -8.27
CA GLU A 63 9.37 59.75 -7.82
C GLU A 63 8.35 60.15 -8.92
N GLY A 64 7.20 59.46 -8.96
CA GLY A 64 6.14 59.78 -9.91
C GLY A 64 5.06 58.72 -10.10
N TYR A 65 5.28 57.48 -9.65
CA TYR A 65 4.27 56.44 -9.68
C TYR A 65 3.57 56.31 -8.32
N ASP A 66 2.24 56.31 -8.32
CA ASP A 66 1.42 56.14 -7.11
C ASP A 66 1.58 54.70 -6.59
N LYS A 67 2.38 54.54 -5.53
CA LYS A 67 2.70 53.28 -4.85
C LYS A 67 1.46 52.43 -4.57
N SER A 68 0.35 53.08 -4.22
CA SER A 68 -0.92 52.41 -3.91
C SER A 68 -1.52 51.68 -5.13
N THR A 69 -1.33 52.22 -6.33
CA THR A 69 -1.84 51.63 -7.57
C THR A 69 -1.06 50.37 -7.92
N ILE A 70 0.28 50.42 -7.84
CA ILE A 70 1.15 49.26 -8.12
C ILE A 70 0.89 48.14 -7.11
N GLU A 71 0.79 48.46 -5.81
CA GLU A 71 0.48 47.48 -4.77
C GLU A 71 -0.88 46.81 -5.00
N SER A 72 -1.91 47.57 -5.35
CA SER A 72 -3.23 47.02 -5.64
C SER A 72 -3.22 46.08 -6.85
N GLN A 73 -2.49 46.45 -7.90
CA GLN A 73 -2.41 45.68 -9.14
C GLN A 73 -1.59 44.39 -8.96
N LEU A 74 -0.50 44.43 -8.18
CA LEU A 74 0.30 43.25 -7.86
C LEU A 74 -0.46 42.27 -6.96
N ARG A 75 -1.17 42.79 -5.93
CA ARG A 75 -2.03 41.96 -5.07
C ARG A 75 -3.15 41.30 -5.85
N GLN A 76 -3.71 41.99 -6.84
CA GLN A 76 -4.78 41.44 -7.67
C GLN A 76 -4.27 40.36 -8.64
N ASP A 77 -3.16 40.57 -9.35
CA ASP A 77 -2.56 39.52 -10.22
C ASP A 77 -2.18 38.28 -9.40
N GLN A 78 -1.69 38.48 -8.18
CA GLN A 78 -1.37 37.37 -7.27
C GLN A 78 -2.62 36.62 -6.79
N GLN A 79 -3.70 37.32 -6.44
CA GLN A 79 -4.98 36.68 -6.11
C GLN A 79 -5.55 35.89 -7.28
N ASP A 80 -5.45 36.42 -8.50
CA ASP A 80 -5.92 35.74 -9.71
C ASP A 80 -5.11 34.46 -9.99
N ARG A 81 -3.78 34.48 -9.77
CA ARG A 81 -2.92 33.28 -9.87
C ARG A 81 -3.26 32.22 -8.83
N LEU A 82 -3.46 32.62 -7.58
CA LEU A 82 -3.87 31.72 -6.49
C LEU A 82 -5.23 31.09 -6.78
N GLN A 83 -6.19 31.87 -7.28
CA GLN A 83 -7.49 31.36 -7.69
C GLN A 83 -7.39 30.38 -8.86
N ALA A 84 -6.55 30.67 -9.87
CA ALA A 84 -6.34 29.76 -10.99
C ALA A 84 -5.71 28.43 -10.54
N GLU A 85 -4.74 28.45 -9.61
CA GLU A 85 -4.13 27.23 -9.08
C GLU A 85 -5.13 26.40 -8.25
N LEU A 86 -5.94 27.07 -7.42
CA LEU A 86 -7.00 26.43 -6.65
C LEU A 86 -8.05 25.79 -7.57
N ASP A 87 -8.45 26.45 -8.65
CA ASP A 87 -9.42 25.93 -9.61
C ASP A 87 -8.89 24.69 -10.36
N VAL A 88 -7.62 24.71 -10.77
CA VAL A 88 -6.95 23.55 -11.37
C VAL A 88 -6.89 22.37 -10.40
N LYS A 89 -6.53 22.61 -9.13
CA LYS A 89 -6.50 21.56 -8.11
C LYS A 89 -7.90 21.01 -7.85
N TYR A 90 -8.91 21.86 -7.70
CA TYR A 90 -10.28 21.46 -7.48
C TYR A 90 -10.82 20.61 -8.64
N LYS A 91 -10.55 21.02 -9.87
CA LYS A 91 -10.92 20.26 -11.08
C LYS A 91 -10.27 18.88 -11.11
N SER A 92 -8.98 18.78 -10.78
CA SER A 92 -8.26 17.50 -10.74
C SER A 92 -8.82 16.56 -9.65
N GLN A 93 -9.14 17.09 -8.46
CA GLN A 93 -9.75 16.30 -7.40
C GLN A 93 -11.15 15.83 -7.78
N LYS A 94 -11.93 16.67 -8.46
CA LYS A 94 -13.26 16.31 -8.96
C LYS A 94 -13.19 15.14 -9.93
N GLU A 95 -12.30 15.21 -10.92
CA GLU A 95 -12.10 14.11 -11.89
C GLU A 95 -11.71 12.80 -11.18
N LEU A 96 -10.80 12.85 -10.21
CA LEU A 96 -10.39 11.67 -9.45
C LEU A 96 -11.53 11.10 -8.59
N SER A 97 -12.35 11.97 -7.99
CA SER A 97 -13.53 11.55 -7.23
C SER A 97 -14.60 10.88 -8.12
N GLU A 98 -14.79 11.37 -9.34
CA GLU A 98 -15.68 10.76 -10.33
C GLU A 98 -15.18 9.38 -10.79
N PHE A 99 -13.87 9.22 -10.96
CA PHE A 99 -13.26 7.91 -11.24
C PHE A 99 -13.45 6.91 -10.09
N VAL A 100 -13.22 7.33 -8.84
CA VAL A 100 -13.41 6.47 -7.67
C VAL A 100 -14.87 6.07 -7.50
N LEU A 101 -15.80 7.01 -7.68
CA LEU A 101 -17.23 6.74 -7.59
C LEU A 101 -17.64 5.72 -8.66
N THR A 102 -17.24 5.93 -9.90
CA THR A 102 -17.52 5.01 -11.01
C THR A 102 -16.91 3.63 -10.77
N GLY A 103 -15.66 3.58 -10.31
CA GLY A 103 -14.97 2.33 -9.94
C GLY A 103 -15.68 1.57 -8.82
N SER A 104 -16.17 2.29 -7.80
CA SER A 104 -16.91 1.68 -6.69
C SER A 104 -18.25 1.09 -7.14
N ILE A 105 -18.99 1.77 -8.02
CA ILE A 105 -20.26 1.29 -8.58
C ILE A 105 -20.03 0.01 -9.40
N VAL A 106 -19.00 0.01 -10.25
CA VAL A 106 -18.64 -1.17 -11.05
C VAL A 106 -18.24 -2.33 -10.13
N CYS A 107 -17.41 -2.09 -9.11
CA CYS A 107 -16.98 -3.12 -8.17
C CYS A 107 -18.15 -3.70 -7.35
N ILE A 108 -19.08 -2.86 -6.89
CA ILE A 108 -20.29 -3.30 -6.18
C ILE A 108 -21.21 -4.10 -7.10
N SER A 109 -21.34 -3.71 -8.38
CA SER A 109 -22.15 -4.44 -9.36
C SER A 109 -21.57 -5.82 -9.71
N MET A 110 -20.26 -5.92 -9.94
CA MET A 110 -19.58 -7.20 -10.17
C MET A 110 -19.58 -8.08 -8.92
N GLY A 111 -19.24 -7.53 -7.75
CA GLY A 111 -19.29 -8.28 -6.50
C GLY A 111 -20.70 -8.76 -6.16
N GLY A 112 -21.71 -7.91 -6.40
CA GLY A 112 -23.12 -8.21 -6.15
C GLY A 112 -23.68 -9.31 -7.05
N THR A 113 -23.25 -9.39 -8.31
CA THR A 113 -23.66 -10.47 -9.23
C THR A 113 -23.03 -11.81 -8.84
N ILE A 114 -21.75 -11.84 -8.48
CA ILE A 114 -21.07 -13.05 -7.98
C ILE A 114 -21.72 -13.53 -6.68
N PHE A 115 -22.02 -12.61 -5.75
CA PHE A 115 -22.66 -12.94 -4.49
C PHE A 115 -24.10 -13.43 -4.69
N SER A 116 -24.90 -12.77 -5.54
CA SER A 116 -26.25 -13.21 -5.89
C SER A 116 -26.24 -14.60 -6.52
N TRP A 117 -25.28 -14.88 -7.42
CA TRP A 117 -25.14 -16.19 -8.04
C TRP A 117 -24.80 -17.28 -7.02
N TYR A 118 -23.88 -16.99 -6.10
CA TYR A 118 -23.53 -17.89 -5.01
C TYR A 118 -24.73 -18.17 -4.09
N LEU A 119 -25.50 -17.13 -3.74
CA LEU A 119 -26.72 -17.23 -2.95
C LEU A 119 -27.78 -18.09 -3.65
N LEU A 120 -27.95 -17.91 -4.97
CA LEU A 120 -28.88 -18.68 -5.80
C LEU A 120 -28.50 -20.17 -5.82
N LEU A 121 -27.22 -20.48 -6.03
CA LEU A 121 -26.71 -21.86 -5.99
C LEU A 121 -26.88 -22.50 -4.61
N TRP A 122 -26.69 -21.72 -3.55
CA TRP A 122 -26.90 -22.17 -2.18
C TRP A 122 -28.37 -22.50 -1.90
N LEU A 123 -29.31 -21.63 -2.33
CA LEU A 123 -30.75 -21.87 -2.24
C LEU A 123 -31.18 -23.09 -3.07
N LEU A 124 -30.66 -23.27 -4.27
CA LEU A 124 -30.95 -24.44 -5.12
C LEU A 124 -30.54 -25.75 -4.43
N ARG A 125 -29.37 -25.77 -3.79
CA ARG A 125 -28.88 -26.93 -3.01
C ARG A 125 -29.70 -27.16 -1.74
N ALA A 126 -30.16 -26.10 -1.08
CA ALA A 126 -31.04 -26.22 0.08
C ALA A 126 -32.40 -26.83 -0.32
N LEU A 127 -32.96 -26.39 -1.45
CA LEU A 127 -34.23 -26.92 -1.99
C LEU A 127 -34.10 -28.39 -2.42
N SER A 128 -33.03 -28.77 -3.13
CA SER A 128 -32.84 -30.17 -3.56
C SER A 128 -32.71 -31.13 -2.36
N LYS A 129 -32.01 -30.70 -1.31
CA LYS A 129 -31.95 -31.46 -0.04
C LYS A 129 -33.31 -31.51 0.66
N GLY A 130 -34.06 -30.41 0.70
CA GLY A 130 -35.40 -30.37 1.29
C GLY A 130 -36.42 -31.27 0.59
N MET A 131 -36.40 -31.32 -0.75
CA MET A 131 -37.33 -32.16 -1.53
C MET A 131 -37.03 -33.66 -1.42
N SER A 132 -35.79 -34.05 -1.13
CA SER A 132 -35.43 -35.45 -0.90
C SER A 132 -36.11 -36.05 0.34
N GLY A 133 -36.41 -35.22 1.35
CA GLY A 133 -37.21 -35.63 2.52
C GLY A 133 -38.71 -35.71 2.23
N LEU A 134 -39.22 -34.85 1.34
CA LEU A 134 -40.65 -34.80 0.99
C LEU A 134 -41.11 -35.97 0.10
N LYS A 135 -40.17 -36.60 -0.64
CA LYS A 135 -40.43 -37.81 -1.43
C LYS A 135 -40.94 -39.00 -0.60
N LYS A 136 -40.72 -39.02 0.72
CA LYS A 136 -41.25 -40.07 1.61
C LYS A 136 -42.74 -39.92 1.92
N TYR A 137 -43.34 -38.76 1.64
CA TYR A 137 -44.75 -38.47 1.93
C TYR A 137 -45.63 -38.43 0.69
N LEU A 138 -45.06 -38.60 -0.51
CA LEU A 138 -45.82 -38.70 -1.75
C LEU A 138 -46.19 -40.18 -2.00
N PRO A 139 -47.49 -40.53 -2.06
CA PRO A 139 -47.93 -41.91 -2.27
C PRO A 139 -47.55 -42.40 -3.68
N ASN A 140 -46.75 -43.46 -3.73
CA ASN A 140 -46.39 -44.21 -4.94
C ASN A 140 -47.65 -44.75 -5.63
N LYS A 141 -48.15 -44.05 -6.67
CA LYS A 141 -49.35 -44.51 -7.42
C LYS A 141 -49.13 -44.85 -8.89
N PHE A 142 -47.90 -44.83 -9.41
CA PHE A 142 -47.66 -45.19 -10.83
C PHE A 142 -46.39 -46.01 -11.03
N ARG A 143 -46.49 -47.34 -10.87
CA ARG A 143 -45.60 -48.30 -11.55
C ARG A 143 -46.25 -49.70 -11.61
N ARG A 144 -46.90 -50.02 -12.72
CA ARG A 144 -47.20 -51.39 -13.22
C ARG A 144 -46.89 -51.35 -14.73
N GLN A 145 -45.81 -51.98 -15.18
CA GLN A 145 -45.73 -53.30 -15.85
C GLN A 145 -45.64 -53.14 -17.39
N PRO A 146 -45.31 -54.18 -18.20
CA PRO A 146 -44.34 -55.27 -18.00
C PRO A 146 -43.40 -55.47 -19.22
N LYS A 147 -42.38 -56.32 -19.05
CA LYS A 147 -41.48 -56.85 -20.07
C LYS A 147 -42.17 -57.97 -20.88
N ALA A 148 -41.81 -58.10 -22.16
CA ALA A 148 -41.97 -59.32 -22.94
C ALA A 148 -40.70 -59.56 -23.77
N ASP A 149 -40.15 -60.76 -23.63
CA ASP A 149 -39.02 -61.33 -24.35
C ASP A 149 -39.49 -61.92 -25.69
N VAL A 150 -38.73 -61.80 -26.78
CA VAL A 150 -38.73 -62.65 -28.00
C VAL A 150 -37.40 -62.37 -28.73
N GLU A 151 -36.39 -63.25 -28.67
CA GLU A 151 -36.11 -64.41 -29.56
C GLU A 151 -35.26 -64.03 -30.79
N GLU A 152 -34.08 -64.65 -30.86
CA GLU A 152 -33.09 -64.65 -31.95
C GLU A 152 -33.61 -65.52 -33.12
N PRO A 153 -33.28 -65.24 -34.39
CA PRO A 153 -32.39 -66.19 -35.08
C PRO A 153 -31.49 -65.61 -36.19
N ASP A 154 -30.30 -66.22 -36.26
CA ASP A 154 -29.52 -66.74 -37.40
C ASP A 154 -29.38 -66.04 -38.77
N GLU A 155 -28.10 -66.03 -39.17
CA GLU A 155 -27.42 -66.03 -40.48
C GLU A 155 -28.25 -66.00 -41.78
N ILE A 156 -27.78 -65.24 -42.78
CA ILE A 156 -27.10 -65.75 -43.99
C ILE A 156 -26.75 -64.61 -44.96
N TYR A 157 -25.57 -64.77 -45.57
CA TYR A 157 -24.93 -64.12 -46.73
C TYR A 157 -25.80 -63.43 -47.81
N ILE A 158 -25.24 -62.39 -48.46
CA ILE A 158 -24.73 -62.37 -49.86
C ILE A 158 -24.48 -60.90 -50.30
N GLU A 159 -23.21 -60.59 -50.58
CA GLU A 159 -22.69 -59.99 -51.83
C GLU A 159 -23.45 -58.82 -52.52
N LYS A 160 -22.77 -57.67 -52.67
CA LYS A 160 -22.50 -57.09 -54.00
C LYS A 160 -21.54 -55.89 -53.96
N ASP A 161 -20.55 -56.00 -54.83
CA ASP A 161 -19.66 -54.98 -55.35
C ASP A 161 -20.39 -53.74 -55.93
N LEU A 162 -19.56 -52.75 -56.30
CA LEU A 162 -19.79 -51.59 -57.17
C LEU A 162 -20.23 -50.27 -56.48
N ILE A 163 -19.25 -49.41 -56.15
CA ILE A 163 -18.77 -48.33 -57.05
C ILE A 163 -17.74 -47.46 -56.31
N GLU A 164 -16.51 -47.49 -56.82
CA GLU A 164 -15.54 -46.42 -56.71
C GLU A 164 -16.08 -45.14 -57.35
N GLN A 165 -15.98 -44.01 -56.67
CA GLN A 165 -15.15 -42.86 -57.10
C GLN A 165 -15.56 -41.59 -56.36
N GLY A 166 -14.57 -40.98 -55.71
CA GLY A 166 -14.31 -39.55 -55.91
C GLY A 166 -14.87 -38.57 -54.89
N GLN A 167 -14.00 -38.23 -53.91
CA GLN A 167 -13.71 -36.86 -53.43
C GLN A 167 -14.81 -36.12 -52.64
N GLU A 168 -14.54 -35.38 -51.56
CA GLU A 168 -13.35 -35.03 -50.81
C GLU A 168 -13.83 -34.22 -49.58
N GLN A 169 -13.02 -34.23 -48.51
CA GLN A 169 -12.99 -33.26 -47.40
C GLN A 169 -14.18 -33.29 -46.40
N SER A 170 -14.00 -33.39 -45.08
CA SER A 170 -12.82 -33.28 -44.22
C SER A 170 -13.08 -34.03 -42.89
N GLN A 171 -12.08 -34.76 -42.41
CA GLN A 171 -12.02 -35.31 -41.05
C GLN A 171 -10.72 -34.83 -40.38
N ILE A 172 -10.61 -35.20 -39.10
CA ILE A 172 -9.39 -35.40 -38.30
C ILE A 172 -9.05 -34.17 -37.44
N GLU A 173 -9.49 -34.07 -36.18
CA GLU A 173 -9.52 -35.04 -35.07
C GLU A 173 -8.14 -35.58 -34.65
N LYS A 174 -7.57 -34.91 -33.65
CA LYS A 174 -6.99 -35.46 -32.40
C LYS A 174 -6.18 -36.78 -32.43
N LYS A 175 -5.03 -36.65 -31.74
CA LYS A 175 -4.36 -37.57 -30.77
C LYS A 175 -3.31 -38.57 -31.28
N SER A 176 -2.12 -38.44 -30.69
CA SER A 176 -1.51 -39.42 -29.76
C SER A 176 -0.35 -38.70 -29.01
N ASN A 177 -0.26 -38.67 -27.67
CA ASN A 177 0.26 -39.69 -26.73
C ASN A 177 1.59 -40.30 -27.21
N ASP A 178 2.69 -40.37 -26.46
CA ASP A 178 2.89 -40.54 -25.02
C ASP A 178 4.38 -40.34 -24.64
N SER A 179 4.61 -40.17 -23.34
CA SER A 179 5.69 -40.78 -22.53
C SER A 179 6.97 -39.99 -22.11
N ARG A 180 7.00 -39.77 -20.77
CA ARG A 180 8.04 -40.15 -19.77
C ARG A 180 8.97 -39.07 -19.15
N LYS A 181 8.74 -38.97 -17.82
CA LYS A 181 9.66 -39.07 -16.66
C LYS A 181 10.53 -37.88 -16.22
N LEU A 182 10.26 -37.52 -14.94
CA LEU A 182 11.17 -37.19 -13.83
C LEU A 182 12.23 -36.10 -14.06
N ASP A 183 12.12 -34.98 -13.33
CA ASP A 183 12.93 -34.82 -12.12
C ASP A 183 12.46 -33.67 -11.21
N ASN A 184 12.98 -33.75 -9.99
CA ASN A 184 12.50 -33.28 -8.71
C ASN A 184 13.35 -32.08 -8.24
N SER A 185 12.75 -30.98 -7.78
CA SER A 185 13.35 -30.00 -6.84
C SER A 185 12.24 -29.05 -6.36
N LYS A 186 11.66 -29.28 -5.18
CA LYS A 186 12.14 -28.84 -3.85
C LYS A 186 12.15 -27.31 -3.73
N SER A 187 11.00 -26.73 -3.40
CA SER A 187 10.91 -25.38 -2.81
C SER A 187 10.50 -25.52 -1.35
N GLU A 188 11.46 -25.25 -0.48
CA GLU A 188 11.30 -25.04 0.95
C GLU A 188 10.36 -23.86 1.20
N HIS A 189 9.24 -24.12 1.87
CA HIS A 189 8.43 -23.10 2.51
C HIS A 189 8.62 -23.30 4.01
N ASP A 190 9.48 -22.48 4.60
CA ASP A 190 9.63 -22.43 6.05
C ASP A 190 8.43 -21.71 6.67
N ASP A 191 7.71 -22.54 7.42
CA ASP A 191 6.60 -22.26 8.30
C ASP A 191 7.19 -21.86 9.66
N VAL A 192 7.12 -20.58 10.01
CA VAL A 192 7.37 -20.12 11.39
C VAL A 192 6.04 -19.61 11.95
N GLY A 193 5.30 -20.55 12.51
CA GLY A 193 4.20 -20.26 13.40
C GLY A 193 4.69 -19.67 14.73
N SER A 194 3.89 -18.78 15.29
CA SER A 194 3.78 -18.60 16.74
C SER A 194 2.47 -17.88 17.12
N PRO A 195 1.99 -18.10 18.36
CA PRO A 195 0.57 -18.23 18.65
C PRO A 195 -0.01 -16.96 19.30
N LEU A 196 -1.28 -16.67 19.03
CA LEU A 196 -2.04 -15.70 19.83
C LEU A 196 -3.38 -16.29 20.27
N LEU A 197 -3.32 -16.99 21.41
CA LEU A 197 -4.37 -16.92 22.42
C LEU A 197 -4.30 -15.53 23.06
N THR A 198 -5.41 -14.79 23.05
CA THR A 198 -6.04 -14.36 24.32
C THR A 198 -7.42 -13.77 24.06
N LYS A 199 -8.40 -14.39 24.72
CA LYS A 199 -9.71 -13.84 25.05
C LYS A 199 -9.54 -12.44 25.65
N ARG A 200 -10.18 -11.43 25.06
CA ARG A 200 -10.55 -10.21 25.78
C ARG A 200 -12.08 -10.13 25.83
N LYS A 201 -12.63 -10.46 26.99
CA LYS A 201 -14.06 -10.28 27.32
C LYS A 201 -14.30 -8.81 27.65
N ASN A 202 -15.36 -8.28 27.06
CA ASN A 202 -16.06 -7.07 27.50
C ASN A 202 -16.83 -7.34 28.81
N ASN A 203 -16.89 -6.33 29.67
CA ASN A 203 -18.03 -5.91 30.50
C ASN A 203 -17.58 -4.61 31.22
N SER A 204 -18.06 -3.43 30.85
CA SER A 204 -19.40 -2.85 31.05
C SER A 204 -19.64 -2.30 32.47
N ASP A 205 -20.00 -1.01 32.45
CA ASP A 205 -20.98 -0.33 33.29
C ASP A 205 -20.64 0.28 34.67
N LYS A 206 -20.85 1.61 34.69
CA LYS A 206 -21.50 2.45 35.72
C LYS A 206 -20.67 2.72 37.00
N LYS A 207 -20.55 3.95 37.50
CA LYS A 207 -21.64 4.88 37.84
C LYS A 207 -21.07 6.26 38.24
N ASN A 208 -21.90 7.27 38.02
CA ASN A 208 -21.86 8.66 38.47
C ASN A 208 -21.39 8.91 39.92
N HIS A 209 -20.60 9.98 40.11
CA HIS A 209 -20.80 11.11 41.04
C HIS A 209 -19.55 12.01 40.88
N GLY A 210 -19.56 13.34 40.85
CA GLY A 210 -20.48 14.33 41.38
C GLY A 210 -19.61 15.51 41.76
N ARG A 211 -19.47 16.45 40.82
CA ARG A 211 -18.72 17.71 40.93
C ARG A 211 -19.43 18.63 41.93
N THR A 212 -18.76 19.08 43.00
CA THR A 212 -19.05 20.39 43.61
C THR A 212 -17.80 20.98 44.28
N LYS A 213 -17.39 22.14 43.80
CA LYS A 213 -16.56 23.12 44.52
C LYS A 213 -17.50 23.93 45.41
N LYS A 214 -17.13 24.19 46.66
CA LYS A 214 -17.70 25.30 47.42
C LYS A 214 -16.67 25.86 48.41
N THR A 215 -16.29 27.10 48.15
CA THR A 215 -15.57 28.05 48.99
C THR A 215 -16.54 28.73 49.98
N VAL A 216 -15.98 29.56 50.89
CA VAL A 216 -16.62 30.39 51.95
C VAL A 216 -16.72 29.63 53.29
N GLY A 217 -16.30 30.15 54.46
CA GLY A 217 -15.78 31.43 54.90
C GLY A 217 -16.04 31.58 56.42
N ILE A 218 -15.05 32.05 57.17
CA ILE A 218 -15.07 32.90 58.39
C ILE A 218 -16.27 32.76 59.37
N SER A 219 -16.01 32.37 60.64
CA SER A 219 -16.15 33.22 61.86
C SER A 219 -16.35 32.44 63.18
N SER A 220 -15.60 32.86 64.20
CA SER A 220 -15.95 32.99 65.63
C SER A 220 -15.87 31.78 66.60
N ASP A 221 -14.90 31.90 67.53
CA ASP A 221 -14.99 31.92 69.01
C ASP A 221 -16.12 31.14 69.72
N GLU A 222 -15.73 30.21 70.61
CA GLU A 222 -16.01 30.21 72.06
C GLU A 222 -15.57 28.86 72.70
N ASN A 223 -15.14 28.94 73.97
CA ASN A 223 -14.90 27.84 74.94
C ASN A 223 -13.60 27.02 74.85
N VAL A 224 -12.51 27.60 75.35
CA VAL A 224 -11.42 26.83 75.99
C VAL A 224 -10.96 27.58 77.24
N GLU A 225 -11.70 27.44 78.33
CA GLU A 225 -11.27 27.94 79.64
C GLU A 225 -11.89 27.11 80.77
N GLU A 226 -11.58 25.82 80.82
CA GLU A 226 -11.73 25.00 82.04
C GLU A 226 -10.84 23.76 81.86
N ILE A 227 -10.21 23.29 82.94
CA ILE A 227 -9.11 22.29 83.01
C ILE A 227 -7.70 22.91 83.00
N ALA A 228 -7.45 23.80 83.96
CA ALA A 228 -6.10 24.12 84.41
C ALA A 228 -6.07 24.30 85.94
N VAL A 229 -6.54 23.30 86.70
CA VAL A 229 -6.29 23.22 88.14
C VAL A 229 -6.18 21.75 88.52
N LEU A 230 -5.18 21.46 89.36
CA LEU A 230 -4.79 20.16 89.93
C LEU A 230 -3.78 19.39 89.08
N LEU A 231 -2.49 19.54 89.46
CA LEU A 231 -1.59 18.44 89.81
C LEU A 231 -0.20 19.02 90.09
N SER A 232 0.01 19.45 91.33
CA SER A 232 1.33 19.77 91.89
C SER A 232 1.66 18.71 92.92
N ASP A 233 2.29 17.61 92.47
CA ASP A 233 2.96 16.65 93.35
C ASP A 233 4.36 16.39 92.78
N GLU A 234 5.37 16.75 93.57
CA GLU A 234 6.80 16.81 93.21
C GLU A 234 7.48 15.43 93.06
N ALA A 235 6.70 14.34 93.18
CA ALA A 235 7.18 12.96 93.00
C ALA A 235 7.01 12.40 91.57
N THR A 236 6.36 13.14 90.66
CA THR A 236 6.13 12.70 89.27
C THR A 236 7.21 13.13 88.28
N SER A 237 8.09 14.08 88.67
CA SER A 237 9.17 14.61 87.82
C SER A 237 10.19 13.54 87.42
N ASP A 238 10.67 12.73 88.37
CA ASP A 238 11.71 11.71 88.09
C ASP A 238 11.17 10.54 87.27
N SER A 239 9.88 10.21 87.43
CA SER A 239 9.23 9.17 86.63
C SER A 239 8.91 9.66 85.22
N LEU A 240 8.57 10.94 85.04
CA LEU A 240 8.41 11.57 83.73
C LEU A 240 9.73 11.69 82.97
N ALA A 241 10.82 12.10 83.62
CA ALA A 241 12.14 12.17 82.98
C ALA A 241 12.64 10.79 82.52
N LYS A 242 12.34 9.73 83.27
CA LYS A 242 12.68 8.35 82.89
C LYS A 242 11.82 7.84 81.73
N LEU A 243 10.55 8.25 81.69
CA LEU A 243 9.63 7.91 80.61
C LEU A 243 9.97 8.67 79.33
N GLU A 244 10.34 9.94 79.42
CA GLU A 244 10.77 10.77 78.30
C GLU A 244 12.07 10.25 77.68
N ASN A 245 13.06 9.87 78.49
CA ASN A 245 14.29 9.24 78.00
C ASN A 245 14.04 7.87 77.34
N SER A 246 13.11 7.07 77.89
CA SER A 246 12.72 5.80 77.29
C SER A 246 11.92 6.00 75.99
N LEU A 247 11.09 7.04 75.92
CA LEU A 247 10.32 7.38 74.73
C LEU A 247 11.26 7.87 73.61
N LYS A 248 12.23 8.72 73.96
CA LYS A 248 13.23 9.25 73.03
C LYS A 248 14.10 8.15 72.43
N ALA A 249 14.53 7.19 73.26
CA ALA A 249 15.26 6.01 72.81
C ALA A 249 14.41 5.08 71.91
N GLN A 250 13.11 4.95 72.19
CA GLN A 250 12.19 4.20 71.32
C GLN A 250 11.92 4.92 70.00
N THR A 251 11.79 6.25 70.01
CA THR A 251 11.58 7.03 68.78
C THR A 251 12.82 7.02 67.90
N GLU A 252 14.03 7.12 68.46
CA GLU A 252 15.29 7.02 67.70
C GLU A 252 15.47 5.61 67.11
N GLN A 253 15.15 4.54 67.85
CA GLN A 253 15.14 3.18 67.31
C GLN A 253 14.10 2.97 66.21
N LEU A 254 12.92 3.56 66.33
CA LEU A 254 11.86 3.47 65.33
C LEU A 254 12.25 4.25 64.06
N GLU A 255 12.90 5.40 64.22
CA GLU A 255 13.36 6.25 63.12
C GLU A 255 14.53 5.61 62.35
N GLU A 256 15.51 5.00 63.01
CA GLU A 256 16.56 4.22 62.35
C GLU A 256 15.99 3.00 61.61
N ARG A 257 15.03 2.30 62.21
CA ARG A 257 14.44 1.10 61.62
C ARG A 257 13.53 1.41 60.44
N THR A 258 12.83 2.55 60.49
CA THR A 258 11.99 3.03 59.37
C THR A 258 12.84 3.59 58.24
N THR A 259 13.91 4.32 58.52
CA THR A 259 14.81 4.84 57.47
C THR A 259 15.59 3.73 56.76
N GLN A 260 16.04 2.70 57.48
CA GLN A 260 16.68 1.51 56.88
C GLN A 260 15.67 0.67 56.06
N SER A 261 14.47 0.43 56.59
CA SER A 261 13.42 -0.30 55.88
C SER A 261 12.98 0.42 54.60
N VAL A 262 12.87 1.75 54.63
CA VAL A 262 12.50 2.56 53.45
C VAL A 262 13.64 2.58 52.43
N GLN A 263 14.91 2.65 52.85
CA GLN A 263 16.05 2.56 51.93
C GLN A 263 16.21 1.17 51.30
N GLU A 264 15.97 0.09 52.03
CA GLU A 264 15.97 -1.26 51.49
C GLU A 264 14.80 -1.48 50.52
N ALA A 265 13.60 -1.02 50.86
CA ALA A 265 12.46 -1.05 49.95
C ALA A 265 12.71 -0.23 48.67
N LEU A 266 13.34 0.95 48.77
CA LEU A 266 13.72 1.74 47.60
C LEU A 266 14.78 1.06 46.74
N LYS A 267 15.76 0.37 47.34
CA LYS A 267 16.78 -0.43 46.61
C LYS A 267 16.22 -1.70 45.98
N GLU A 268 15.21 -2.33 46.59
CA GLU A 268 14.54 -3.48 46.01
C GLU A 268 13.57 -3.09 44.89
N HIS A 269 12.93 -1.92 44.99
CA HIS A 269 12.03 -1.42 43.94
C HIS A 269 12.75 -0.71 42.78
N SER A 270 13.98 -0.19 42.94
CA SER A 270 14.73 0.45 41.85
C SER A 270 15.25 -0.53 40.80
N LYS A 271 15.63 -1.74 41.21
CA LYS A 271 16.15 -2.80 40.32
C LYS A 271 15.16 -3.24 39.23
N PRO A 272 13.88 -3.55 39.54
CA PRO A 272 12.90 -3.88 38.50
C PRO A 272 12.59 -2.66 37.61
N LEU A 273 12.58 -1.44 38.15
CA LEU A 273 12.41 -0.21 37.37
C LEU A 273 13.53 -0.03 36.33
N ASP A 274 14.79 -0.18 36.72
CA ASP A 274 15.94 -0.11 35.81
C ASP A 274 15.84 -1.16 34.69
N SER A 275 15.40 -2.38 35.02
CA SER A 275 15.18 -3.43 34.01
C SER A 275 14.04 -3.06 33.04
N THR A 276 12.91 -2.54 33.53
CA THR A 276 11.81 -2.10 32.66
C THR A 276 12.19 -0.90 31.79
N LEU A 277 13.03 0.00 32.30
CA LEU A 277 13.51 1.17 31.55
C LEU A 277 14.49 0.74 30.46
N LYS A 278 15.35 -0.25 30.74
CA LYS A 278 16.22 -0.89 29.74
C LYS A 278 15.41 -1.62 28.68
N ASP A 279 14.40 -2.39 29.08
CA ASP A 279 13.51 -3.10 28.15
C ASP A 279 12.72 -2.11 27.29
N LEU A 280 12.21 -1.02 27.87
CA LEU A 280 11.54 0.05 27.13
C LEU A 280 12.49 0.76 26.17
N ALA A 281 13.72 1.07 26.60
CA ALA A 281 14.74 1.67 25.73
C ALA A 281 15.10 0.72 24.57
N GLN A 282 15.19 -0.58 24.84
CA GLN A 282 15.40 -1.60 23.81
C GLN A 282 14.20 -1.70 22.85
N GLN A 283 12.97 -1.65 23.36
CA GLN A 283 11.75 -1.65 22.54
C GLN A 283 11.66 -0.40 21.67
N VAL A 284 11.94 0.79 22.22
CA VAL A 284 11.94 2.05 21.45
C VAL A 284 13.04 2.03 20.40
N SER A 285 14.22 1.45 20.69
CA SER A 285 15.29 1.28 19.72
C SER A 285 14.88 0.34 18.59
N ALA A 286 14.25 -0.80 18.92
CA ALA A 286 13.72 -1.74 17.93
C ALA A 286 12.61 -1.11 17.07
N ILE A 287 11.74 -0.27 17.64
CA ILE A 287 10.72 0.48 16.90
C ILE A 287 11.39 1.48 15.96
N ARG A 288 12.41 2.20 16.43
CA ARG A 288 13.15 3.16 15.60
C ARG A 288 13.83 2.48 14.43
N GLU A 289 14.49 1.36 14.67
CA GLU A 289 15.15 0.55 13.63
C GLU A 289 14.12 0.01 12.63
N TYR A 290 13.00 -0.52 13.11
CA TYR A 290 11.90 -0.97 12.26
C TYR A 290 11.33 0.18 11.41
N ALA A 291 11.10 1.35 12.00
CA ALA A 291 10.62 2.53 11.28
C ALA A 291 11.61 2.99 10.20
N SER A 292 12.92 2.97 10.47
CA SER A 292 13.94 3.27 9.45
C SER A 292 13.94 2.24 8.33
N CYS A 293 13.86 0.95 8.63
CA CYS A 293 13.76 -0.12 7.63
C CYS A 293 12.50 0.00 6.76
N GLN A 294 11.37 0.42 7.36
CA GLN A 294 10.14 0.67 6.60
C GLN A 294 10.29 1.88 5.67
N GLN A 295 10.94 2.96 6.12
CA GLN A 295 11.16 4.13 5.28
C GLN A 295 12.01 3.78 4.04
N GLU A 296 13.12 3.07 4.23
CA GLU A 296 13.99 2.61 3.13
C GLU A 296 13.24 1.69 2.14
N ARG A 297 12.37 0.82 2.66
CA ARG A 297 11.54 -0.05 1.83
C ARG A 297 10.53 0.74 0.99
N VAL A 298 9.88 1.73 1.59
CA VAL A 298 8.93 2.60 0.89
C VAL A 298 9.63 3.37 -0.23
N GLU A 299 10.81 3.92 0.04
CA GLU A 299 11.63 4.62 -0.95
C GLU A 299 12.01 3.70 -2.11
N LYS A 300 12.54 2.49 -1.85
CA LYS A 300 12.84 1.50 -2.89
C LYS A 300 11.63 1.10 -3.73
N LEU A 301 10.44 1.03 -3.11
CA LEU A 301 9.20 0.71 -3.83
C LEU A 301 8.74 1.87 -4.71
N GLN A 302 8.86 3.10 -4.23
CA GLN A 302 8.55 4.30 -4.98
C GLN A 302 9.49 4.45 -6.19
N ASP A 303 10.80 4.32 -5.96
CA ASP A 303 11.81 4.35 -7.03
C ASP A 303 11.59 3.26 -8.08
N GLY A 304 11.19 2.06 -7.63
CA GLY A 304 10.86 0.95 -8.53
C GLY A 304 9.61 1.23 -9.36
N TYR A 305 8.60 1.87 -8.77
CA TYR A 305 7.36 2.26 -9.44
C TYR A 305 7.60 3.37 -10.47
N ASP A 306 8.30 4.43 -10.07
CA ASP A 306 8.62 5.57 -10.93
C ASP A 306 9.49 5.12 -12.11
N TRP A 307 10.48 4.27 -11.84
CA TRP A 307 11.30 3.66 -12.90
C TRP A 307 10.45 2.85 -13.89
N ASN A 308 9.48 2.07 -13.41
CA ASN A 308 8.63 1.28 -14.29
C ASN A 308 7.75 2.17 -15.19
N ILE A 309 7.27 3.31 -14.67
CA ILE A 309 6.53 4.29 -15.46
C ILE A 309 7.43 4.88 -16.55
N ILE A 310 8.61 5.40 -16.16
CA ILE A 310 9.58 6.02 -17.08
C ILE A 310 9.96 5.01 -18.17
N LYS A 311 10.37 3.80 -17.78
CA LYS A 311 10.74 2.73 -18.72
C LYS A 311 9.62 2.43 -19.70
N THR A 312 8.38 2.31 -19.22
CA THR A 312 7.22 2.02 -20.08
C THR A 312 6.95 3.14 -21.08
N PHE A 313 7.07 4.39 -20.64
CA PHE A 313 6.91 5.57 -21.48
C PHE A 313 8.02 5.66 -22.55
N CYS A 314 9.29 5.59 -22.15
CA CYS A 314 10.43 5.62 -23.07
C CYS A 314 10.36 4.48 -24.10
N LEU A 315 9.95 3.28 -23.70
CA LEU A 315 9.75 2.15 -24.62
C LEU A 315 8.67 2.42 -25.69
N ARG A 316 7.71 3.31 -25.46
CA ARG A 316 6.75 3.71 -26.50
C ARG A 316 7.39 4.66 -27.50
N ILE A 317 8.11 5.68 -27.03
CA ILE A 317 8.86 6.63 -27.88
C ILE A 317 9.89 5.89 -28.73
N ILE A 318 10.68 5.01 -28.11
CA ILE A 318 11.68 4.19 -28.78
C ILE A 318 11.05 3.33 -29.92
N ARG A 319 9.84 2.80 -29.73
CA ARG A 319 9.12 2.08 -30.81
C ARG A 319 8.69 3.01 -31.95
N CYS A 320 8.36 4.27 -31.66
CA CYS A 320 8.07 5.26 -32.69
C CYS A 320 9.34 5.58 -33.50
N ILE A 321 10.48 5.74 -32.82
CA ILE A 321 11.80 5.92 -33.47
C ILE A 321 12.11 4.73 -34.38
N ASP A 322 11.99 3.49 -33.87
CA ASP A 322 12.21 2.28 -34.69
C ASP A 322 11.29 2.27 -35.93
N ASN A 323 10.04 2.72 -35.81
CA ASN A 323 9.10 2.79 -36.94
C ASN A 323 9.53 3.83 -37.97
N LEU A 324 9.96 5.01 -37.51
CA LEU A 324 10.51 6.05 -38.37
C LEU A 324 11.75 5.54 -39.13
N GLU A 325 12.71 4.91 -38.44
CA GLU A 325 13.90 4.31 -39.06
C GLU A 325 13.53 3.31 -40.17
N ASN A 326 12.61 2.38 -39.87
CA ASN A 326 12.12 1.41 -40.85
C ASN A 326 11.43 2.08 -42.05
N ARG A 327 10.68 3.17 -41.83
CA ARG A 327 10.04 3.95 -42.92
C ARG A 327 11.08 4.68 -43.75
N ILE A 328 12.08 5.29 -43.12
CA ILE A 328 13.18 5.97 -43.79
C ILE A 328 13.93 4.98 -44.68
N GLU A 329 14.30 3.80 -44.18
CA GLU A 329 14.98 2.76 -44.96
C GLU A 329 14.18 2.32 -46.20
N ARG A 330 12.86 2.11 -46.04
CA ARG A 330 11.95 1.73 -47.13
C ARG A 330 11.71 2.82 -48.17
N LEU A 331 11.76 4.08 -47.78
CA LEU A 331 11.55 5.23 -48.67
C LEU A 331 12.84 5.61 -49.39
N SER A 332 13.97 5.58 -48.67
CA SER A 332 15.31 5.81 -49.21
C SER A 332 15.66 4.78 -50.30
N SER A 333 15.34 3.50 -50.07
CA SER A 333 15.48 2.45 -51.11
C SER A 333 14.63 2.66 -52.36
N LYS A 334 13.58 3.49 -52.30
CA LYS A 334 12.74 3.88 -53.44
C LYS A 334 13.15 5.22 -54.07
N GLY A 335 14.20 5.85 -53.56
CA GLY A 335 14.65 7.18 -53.99
C GLY A 335 13.71 8.32 -53.60
N THR A 336 12.80 8.10 -52.64
CA THR A 336 11.96 9.17 -52.09
C THR A 336 12.77 9.96 -51.06
N LYS A 337 12.63 11.29 -51.04
CA LYS A 337 13.26 12.15 -50.04
C LYS A 337 12.73 11.84 -48.64
N THR A 338 13.63 11.60 -47.69
CA THR A 338 13.34 11.23 -46.31
C THR A 338 13.77 12.27 -45.28
N GLU A 339 14.35 13.39 -45.71
CA GLU A 339 14.90 14.47 -44.87
C GLU A 339 13.98 14.83 -43.69
N TYR A 340 12.70 15.15 -43.95
CA TYR A 340 11.75 15.50 -42.88
C TYR A 340 11.50 14.40 -41.84
N LEU A 341 11.62 13.12 -42.21
CA LEU A 341 11.47 12.02 -41.25
C LEU A 341 12.73 11.81 -40.43
N GLU A 342 13.89 12.09 -41.02
CA GLU A 342 15.18 12.09 -40.31
C GLU A 342 15.21 13.21 -39.28
N ASP A 343 14.76 14.42 -39.63
CA ASP A 343 14.64 15.54 -38.68
C ASP A 343 13.75 15.19 -37.48
N ILE A 344 12.58 14.57 -37.74
CA ILE A 344 11.68 14.14 -36.66
C ILE A 344 12.32 13.05 -35.80
N ARG A 345 13.00 12.08 -36.42
CA ARG A 345 13.71 11.02 -35.68
C ARG A 345 14.77 11.64 -34.77
N ASP A 346 15.56 12.57 -35.29
CA ASP A 346 16.66 13.18 -34.57
C ASP A 346 16.17 14.06 -33.42
N GLU A 347 15.08 14.81 -33.61
CA GLU A 347 14.43 15.56 -32.53
C GLU A 347 13.87 14.62 -31.44
N MET A 348 13.32 13.46 -31.81
CA MET A 348 12.85 12.47 -30.83
C MET A 348 13.99 11.82 -30.06
N VAL A 349 15.14 11.59 -30.69
CA VAL A 349 16.35 11.11 -30.02
C VAL A 349 16.87 12.18 -29.07
N PHE A 350 16.96 13.44 -29.51
CA PHE A 350 17.36 14.57 -28.68
C PHE A 350 16.44 14.78 -27.46
N ALA A 351 15.12 14.60 -27.63
CA ALA A 351 14.17 14.65 -26.52
C ALA A 351 14.39 13.53 -25.49
N LEU A 352 14.84 12.35 -25.93
CA LEU A 352 15.21 11.25 -25.02
C LEU A 352 16.52 11.58 -24.28
N GLU A 353 17.54 12.07 -25.00
CA GLU A 353 18.85 12.41 -24.43
C GLU A 353 18.75 13.53 -23.40
N SER A 354 17.98 14.58 -23.71
CA SER A 354 17.69 15.68 -22.75
C SER A 354 16.92 15.21 -21.51
N SER A 355 16.28 14.04 -21.58
CA SER A 355 15.62 13.38 -20.44
C SER A 355 16.51 12.34 -19.74
N GLY A 356 17.82 12.29 -20.04
CA GLY A 356 18.78 11.35 -19.47
C GLY A 356 18.71 9.93 -20.07
N ILE A 357 18.01 9.75 -21.19
CA ILE A 357 17.91 8.46 -21.91
C ILE A 357 18.84 8.51 -23.11
N GLU A 358 19.96 7.80 -23.04
CA GLU A 358 20.96 7.79 -24.10
C GLU A 358 20.89 6.51 -24.94
N GLN A 359 21.20 6.67 -26.22
CA GLN A 359 21.38 5.55 -27.14
C GLN A 359 22.80 4.99 -27.01
N TYR A 360 22.95 3.66 -27.00
CA TYR A 360 24.26 3.01 -27.01
C TYR A 360 24.33 1.86 -28.02
N GLN A 361 25.53 1.56 -28.47
CA GLN A 361 25.82 0.44 -29.36
C GLN A 361 27.02 -0.36 -28.85
N PRO A 362 26.90 -1.69 -28.71
CA PRO A 362 28.03 -2.55 -28.38
C PRO A 362 29.12 -2.48 -29.45
N GLU A 363 30.38 -2.62 -29.04
CA GLU A 363 31.51 -2.60 -29.97
C GLU A 363 31.48 -3.83 -30.89
N ILE A 364 31.58 -3.62 -32.20
CA ILE A 364 31.64 -4.70 -33.20
C ILE A 364 32.96 -5.46 -33.03
N ASN A 365 32.93 -6.79 -33.16
CA ASN A 365 34.03 -7.73 -32.90
C ASN A 365 34.43 -7.88 -31.42
N SER A 366 33.67 -7.32 -30.49
CA SER A 366 33.83 -7.62 -29.07
C SER A 366 33.19 -8.97 -28.71
N ASP A 367 33.66 -9.57 -27.61
CA ASP A 367 33.09 -10.82 -27.10
C ASP A 367 31.70 -10.57 -26.52
N TYR A 368 30.69 -11.32 -26.99
CA TYR A 368 29.33 -11.20 -26.47
C TYR A 368 29.21 -11.67 -25.01
N ARG A 369 30.06 -12.61 -24.60
CA ARG A 369 30.07 -13.17 -23.25
C ARG A 369 30.44 -12.10 -22.24
N GLY A 370 29.57 -11.85 -21.26
CA GLY A 370 29.69 -10.75 -20.30
C GLY A 370 28.94 -9.47 -20.69
N GLN A 371 28.40 -9.39 -21.91
CA GLN A 371 27.60 -8.26 -22.38
C GLN A 371 26.10 -8.56 -22.42
N GLU A 372 25.65 -9.69 -21.88
CA GLU A 372 24.25 -10.16 -21.96
C GLU A 372 23.26 -9.21 -21.25
N LYS A 373 23.76 -8.38 -20.31
CA LYS A 373 22.97 -7.32 -19.66
C LYS A 373 22.63 -6.18 -20.62
N TYR A 374 23.50 -5.91 -21.60
CA TYR A 374 23.44 -4.75 -22.49
C TYR A 374 23.07 -5.15 -23.93
N ALA A 375 23.27 -6.39 -24.32
CA ALA A 375 23.00 -6.87 -25.67
C ALA A 375 22.21 -8.19 -25.64
N GLU A 376 21.25 -8.31 -26.56
CA GLU A 376 20.47 -9.51 -26.83
C GLU A 376 20.90 -10.08 -28.19
N ALA A 377 21.43 -11.31 -28.19
CA ALA A 377 21.79 -12.00 -29.42
C ALA A 377 20.54 -12.52 -30.16
N VAL A 378 20.41 -12.16 -31.43
CA VAL A 378 19.35 -12.73 -32.28
C VAL A 378 19.71 -14.14 -32.76
N LYS A 379 18.68 -14.93 -33.13
CA LYS A 379 18.87 -16.30 -33.62
C LYS A 379 19.68 -16.40 -34.92
N GLN A 380 19.60 -15.38 -35.77
CA GLN A 380 20.30 -15.36 -37.05
C GLN A 380 21.78 -15.01 -36.83
N LYS A 381 22.67 -15.88 -37.31
CA LYS A 381 24.12 -15.67 -37.24
C LYS A 381 24.68 -15.13 -38.54
N GLU A 382 25.80 -14.41 -38.43
CA GLU A 382 26.60 -13.97 -39.56
C GLU A 382 27.64 -15.03 -39.93
N HIS A 383 27.90 -15.19 -41.23
CA HIS A 383 28.93 -16.12 -41.70
C HIS A 383 30.30 -15.72 -41.17
N CYS A 384 31.13 -16.72 -40.89
CA CYS A 384 32.38 -16.54 -40.18
C CYS A 384 33.47 -17.42 -40.80
N ASP A 385 34.51 -16.78 -41.34
CA ASP A 385 35.63 -17.48 -41.98
C ASP A 385 36.67 -17.96 -40.95
N SER A 386 36.69 -17.37 -39.75
CA SER A 386 37.69 -17.64 -38.73
C SER A 386 37.08 -18.14 -37.42
N ALA A 387 37.52 -19.31 -36.94
CA ALA A 387 37.06 -19.88 -35.67
C ALA A 387 37.22 -18.93 -34.46
N LYS A 388 38.15 -17.96 -34.53
CA LYS A 388 38.39 -16.95 -33.49
C LYS A 388 37.30 -15.88 -33.39
N GLN A 389 36.47 -15.73 -34.43
CA GLN A 389 35.38 -14.76 -34.46
C GLN A 389 34.08 -15.33 -33.88
N LYS A 390 33.98 -16.66 -33.75
CA LYS A 390 32.77 -17.33 -33.25
C LYS A 390 32.37 -16.82 -31.86
N GLY A 391 31.13 -16.35 -31.73
CA GLY A 391 30.60 -15.79 -30.48
C GLY A 391 30.91 -14.31 -30.26
N LYS A 392 31.61 -13.65 -31.18
CA LYS A 392 31.79 -12.19 -31.17
C LYS A 392 30.61 -11.49 -31.85
N ILE A 393 30.40 -10.23 -31.49
CA ILE A 393 29.37 -9.37 -32.08
C ILE A 393 29.76 -9.06 -33.52
N ALA A 394 28.98 -9.52 -34.49
CA ALA A 394 29.22 -9.30 -35.91
C ALA A 394 28.59 -7.99 -36.41
N LYS A 395 27.37 -7.71 -35.96
CA LYS A 395 26.61 -6.51 -36.35
C LYS A 395 25.59 -6.15 -35.29
N VAL A 396 25.43 -4.85 -35.06
CA VAL A 396 24.29 -4.30 -34.30
C VAL A 396 23.11 -4.17 -35.27
N ILE A 397 22.03 -4.91 -35.01
CA ILE A 397 20.77 -4.79 -35.77
C ILE A 397 20.00 -3.59 -35.28
N ARG A 398 19.96 -3.39 -33.97
CA ARG A 398 19.20 -2.33 -33.33
C ARG A 398 19.95 -1.78 -32.13
N PRO A 399 20.06 -0.45 -31.98
CA PRO A 399 20.72 0.16 -30.84
C PRO A 399 19.96 -0.09 -29.53
N GLY A 400 20.71 -0.09 -28.42
CA GLY A 400 20.17 -0.14 -27.07
C GLY A 400 19.88 1.27 -26.54
N TYR A 401 19.10 1.33 -25.46
CA TYR A 401 18.81 2.58 -24.75
C TYR A 401 18.99 2.39 -23.24
N GLN A 402 19.64 3.36 -22.60
CA GLN A 402 19.95 3.36 -21.19
C GLN A 402 19.57 4.67 -20.52
N TYR A 403 19.13 4.61 -19.28
CA TYR A 403 18.83 5.78 -18.45
C TYR A 403 20.00 6.06 -17.53
N ILE A 404 20.58 7.24 -17.65
CA ILE A 404 21.70 7.71 -16.85
C ILE A 404 21.13 8.47 -15.67
N ILE A 405 21.21 7.88 -14.48
CA ILE A 405 20.85 8.55 -13.24
C ILE A 405 22.03 9.41 -12.79
N ASN A 406 23.20 8.77 -12.71
CA ASN A 406 24.50 9.35 -12.38
C ASN A 406 25.59 8.58 -13.17
N GLU A 407 26.83 9.08 -13.22
CA GLU A 407 27.95 8.44 -13.95
C GLU A 407 28.15 6.95 -13.62
N GLU A 408 27.86 6.54 -12.38
CA GLU A 408 28.02 5.15 -11.92
C GLU A 408 26.73 4.32 -11.98
N ASN A 409 25.56 4.95 -12.13
CA ASN A 409 24.26 4.30 -12.02
C ASN A 409 23.45 4.39 -13.31
N ILE A 410 23.54 3.32 -14.09
CA ILE A 410 22.89 3.18 -15.39
C ILE A 410 21.82 2.09 -15.31
N LYS A 411 20.60 2.44 -15.72
CA LYS A 411 19.47 1.49 -15.84
C LYS A 411 19.17 1.20 -17.31
N ILE A 412 19.05 -0.07 -17.68
CA ILE A 412 18.76 -0.46 -19.07
C ILE A 412 17.26 -0.36 -19.35
N VAL A 413 16.92 0.50 -20.31
CA VAL A 413 15.56 0.67 -20.83
C VAL A 413 15.28 -0.44 -21.85
N ARG A 414 16.20 -0.61 -22.81
CA ARG A 414 16.14 -1.62 -23.88
C ARG A 414 17.55 -2.09 -24.23
N THR A 415 17.75 -3.40 -24.29
CA THR A 415 19.01 -4.01 -24.76
C THR A 415 19.22 -3.78 -26.26
N ALA A 416 20.48 -3.65 -26.68
CA ALA A 416 20.82 -3.64 -28.10
C ALA A 416 20.58 -5.03 -28.70
N GLN A 417 20.11 -5.12 -29.94
CA GLN A 417 19.96 -6.40 -30.62
C GLN A 417 21.14 -6.62 -31.56
N VAL A 418 21.84 -7.75 -31.41
CA VAL A 418 23.08 -8.03 -32.13
C VAL A 418 23.04 -9.38 -32.85
N LYS A 419 23.68 -9.45 -34.02
CA LYS A 419 24.05 -10.72 -34.66
C LYS A 419 25.42 -11.15 -34.18
N LEU A 420 25.57 -12.42 -33.91
CA LEU A 420 26.86 -13.03 -33.59
C LEU A 420 27.42 -13.77 -34.81
N PHE A 421 28.74 -13.85 -34.89
CA PHE A 421 29.39 -14.78 -35.80
C PHE A 421 29.19 -16.23 -35.35
N GLY A 422 28.91 -17.14 -36.29
CA GLY A 422 29.26 -18.56 -36.12
C GLY A 422 28.25 -19.57 -36.57
#